data_AF-A0A8J3NH19-F1
#
_entry.id   AF-A0A8J3NH19-F1
#
_cell.length_a   1.000
_cell.length_b   1.000
_cell.length_c   1.000
_cell.angle_alpha   90.00
_cell.angle_beta   90.00
_cell.angle_gamma   90.00
#
_symmetry.space_group_name_H-M   'P 1'
#
loop_
_entity.id
_entity.type
_entity.pdbx_description
1 polymer ?
#
loop_
_entity_poly.entity_id
_entity_poly.type
_entity_poly.pdbx_seq_one_letter_code
_entity_poly.pdbx_strand_id
1 'polypeptide(L)'
;MTATTAPRRIGVRAALPALAIVPLRYAIAVHVVPDDQPWRAACPCGKPLWPNAIGPSGRCVECGVRVGAPLYTAEAAMLLGVAGLAVSGLGGIALTAYAWWTATMIVLAFVDAAVMRLPHRITATATAGFLGLLALGGPAGAWARAVAAGLLLAVFFAVLAAASRGQLGWGDVTLAVPLAAALGWPSWTAVYAGVLLGLGTAAITAITLRSLGRLAPGTSLPLGPFLITAAYTVAVWPQPHTAMNHGERNRS
;
A
#
# COMPACT_ATOMS: atom_id res chain seq x y z
N MET A 1 -15.54 -46.14 21.77
CA MET A 1 -15.89 -44.77 22.21
C MET A 1 -15.52 -43.81 21.09
N THR A 2 -16.49 -43.43 20.24
CA THR A 2 -16.31 -42.49 19.14
C THR A 2 -16.50 -41.06 19.65
N ALA A 3 -15.41 -40.30 19.73
CA ALA A 3 -15.46 -38.89 20.11
C ALA A 3 -15.91 -38.05 18.91
N THR A 4 -17.20 -37.71 18.88
CA THR A 4 -17.76 -36.76 17.92
C THR A 4 -17.25 -35.36 18.23
N THR A 5 -16.29 -34.86 17.45
CA THR A 5 -15.77 -33.49 17.59
C THR A 5 -16.84 -32.51 17.12
N ALA A 6 -17.46 -31.78 18.05
CA ALA A 6 -18.43 -30.74 17.71
C ALA A 6 -17.77 -29.63 16.88
N PRO A 7 -18.39 -29.17 15.78
CA PRO A 7 -17.81 -28.11 14.95
C PRO A 7 -17.70 -26.82 15.76
N ARG A 8 -16.47 -26.31 15.88
CA ARG A 8 -16.15 -25.05 16.55
C ARG A 8 -16.87 -23.93 15.80
N ARG A 9 -17.94 -23.38 16.37
CA ARG A 9 -18.66 -22.23 15.80
C ARG A 9 -17.72 -21.02 15.80
N ILE A 10 -17.10 -20.74 14.66
CA ILE A 10 -16.31 -19.53 14.45
C ILE A 10 -17.31 -18.37 14.50
N GLY A 11 -17.30 -17.62 15.60
CA GLY A 11 -18.20 -16.48 15.78
C GLY A 11 -18.04 -15.48 14.63
N VAL A 12 -19.15 -14.94 14.13
CA VAL A 12 -19.22 -13.97 13.01
C VAL A 12 -18.26 -12.77 13.19
N ARG A 13 -17.94 -12.40 14.44
CA ARG A 13 -16.96 -11.35 14.77
C ARG A 13 -15.51 -11.71 14.47
N ALA A 14 -15.14 -12.99 14.47
CA ALA A 14 -13.82 -13.48 14.05
C ALA A 14 -13.73 -13.68 12.51
N ALA A 15 -14.87 -13.75 11.82
CA ALA A 15 -14.93 -13.92 10.37
C ALA A 15 -14.63 -12.62 9.60
N LEU A 16 -14.97 -11.45 10.16
CA LEU A 16 -14.74 -10.13 9.55
C LEU A 16 -13.26 -9.81 9.25
N PRO A 17 -12.31 -9.93 10.20
CA PRO A 17 -10.90 -9.70 9.88
C PRO A 17 -10.36 -10.77 8.91
N ALA A 18 -10.83 -12.02 9.01
CA ALA A 18 -10.47 -13.07 8.07
C ALA A 18 -10.94 -12.72 6.63
N LEU A 19 -12.10 -12.11 6.47
CA LEU A 19 -12.65 -11.73 5.16
C LEU A 19 -11.81 -10.66 4.43
N ALA A 20 -11.13 -9.78 5.15
CA ALA A 20 -10.28 -8.74 4.57
C ALA A 20 -8.82 -9.18 4.45
N ILE A 21 -8.31 -9.96 5.40
CA ILE A 21 -6.90 -10.38 5.46
C ILE A 21 -6.62 -11.52 4.48
N VAL A 22 -7.56 -12.45 4.30
CA VAL A 22 -7.39 -13.59 3.40
C VAL A 22 -7.24 -13.17 1.92
N PRO A 23 -8.08 -12.28 1.34
CA PRO A 23 -7.85 -11.78 -0.02
C PRO A 23 -6.57 -10.95 -0.13
N LEU A 24 -6.18 -10.22 0.93
CA LEU A 24 -4.91 -9.49 0.99
C LEU A 24 -3.71 -10.45 0.86
N ARG A 25 -3.69 -11.52 1.65
CA ARG A 25 -2.66 -12.56 1.58
C ARG A 25 -2.62 -13.26 0.23
N TYR A 26 -3.80 -13.59 -0.31
CA TYR A 26 -3.91 -14.19 -1.62
C TYR A 26 -3.34 -13.26 -2.70
N ALA A 27 -3.70 -11.97 -2.68
CA ALA A 27 -3.17 -10.98 -3.60
C ALA A 27 -1.64 -10.88 -3.51
N ILE A 28 -1.07 -10.84 -2.29
CA ILE A 28 0.39 -10.86 -2.12
C ILE A 28 0.99 -12.13 -2.72
N ALA A 29 0.49 -13.32 -2.36
CA ALA A 29 1.05 -14.60 -2.82
C ALA A 29 0.97 -14.81 -4.34
N VAL A 30 -0.06 -14.25 -4.99
CA VAL A 30 -0.24 -14.29 -6.46
C VAL A 30 0.75 -13.38 -7.18
N HIS A 31 1.05 -12.20 -6.60
CA HIS A 31 1.84 -11.15 -7.24
C HIS A 31 3.32 -11.10 -6.82
N VAL A 32 3.75 -11.92 -5.84
CA VAL A 32 5.18 -12.13 -5.52
C VAL A 32 5.79 -13.06 -6.60
N VAL A 33 5.92 -12.50 -7.80
CA VAL A 33 6.48 -13.13 -8.99
C VAL A 33 7.21 -12.07 -9.81
N PRO A 34 8.36 -12.39 -10.42
CA PRO A 34 9.00 -11.52 -11.42
C PRO A 34 8.06 -11.16 -12.59
N ASP A 35 8.17 -9.94 -13.14
CA ASP A 35 7.27 -9.44 -14.19
C ASP A 35 7.28 -10.27 -15.50
N ASP A 36 8.35 -11.02 -15.76
CA ASP A 36 8.51 -11.88 -16.94
C ASP A 36 7.74 -13.21 -16.81
N GLN A 37 7.18 -13.50 -15.64
CA GLN A 37 6.43 -14.72 -15.37
C GLN A 37 4.94 -14.43 -15.16
N PRO A 38 4.06 -15.37 -15.57
CA PRO A 38 2.65 -15.26 -15.29
C PRO A 38 2.39 -15.25 -13.78
N TRP A 39 1.32 -14.59 -13.37
CA TRP A 39 0.88 -14.57 -11.97
C TRP A 39 0.81 -15.98 -11.38
N ARG A 40 1.28 -16.09 -10.14
CA ARG A 40 1.38 -17.40 -9.50
C ARG A 40 -0.02 -17.92 -9.20
N ALA A 41 -0.35 -19.07 -9.79
CA ALA A 41 -1.56 -19.82 -9.45
C ALA A 41 -1.27 -20.96 -8.44
N ALA A 42 -0.01 -21.42 -8.38
CA ALA A 42 0.41 -22.57 -7.59
C ALA A 42 1.75 -22.36 -6.86
N CYS A 43 1.92 -23.08 -5.76
CA CYS A 43 3.19 -23.25 -5.07
C CYS A 43 4.20 -23.97 -5.99
N PRO A 44 5.53 -23.82 -5.80
CA PRO A 44 6.52 -24.61 -6.55
C PRO A 44 6.35 -26.13 -6.45
N CYS A 45 5.66 -26.63 -5.42
CA CYS A 45 5.30 -28.04 -5.29
C CYS A 45 4.07 -28.48 -6.11
N GLY A 46 3.49 -27.58 -6.92
CA GLY A 46 2.33 -27.86 -7.78
C GLY A 46 0.96 -27.71 -7.12
N LYS A 47 0.88 -27.49 -5.80
CA LYS A 47 -0.39 -27.26 -5.09
C LYS A 47 -0.95 -25.85 -5.36
N PRO A 48 -2.28 -25.68 -5.50
CA PRO A 48 -2.87 -24.36 -5.70
C PRO A 48 -2.63 -23.46 -4.49
N LEU A 49 -2.45 -22.16 -4.71
CA LEU A 49 -2.24 -21.19 -3.63
C LEU A 49 -3.43 -21.13 -2.67
N TRP A 50 -4.64 -21.24 -3.20
CA TRP A 50 -5.84 -21.37 -2.40
C TRP A 50 -6.21 -22.84 -2.22
N PRO A 51 -6.48 -23.32 -1.00
CA PRO A 51 -6.27 -22.66 0.30
C PRO A 51 -4.85 -22.89 0.87
N ASN A 52 -3.97 -23.58 0.14
CA ASN A 52 -2.77 -24.19 0.73
C ASN A 52 -1.66 -23.22 1.12
N ALA A 53 -1.63 -21.99 0.62
CA ALA A 53 -0.54 -21.03 0.85
C ALA A 53 -1.02 -19.65 1.36
N ILE A 54 -2.29 -19.54 1.74
CA ILE A 54 -2.93 -18.30 2.24
C ILE A 54 -3.03 -18.22 3.78
N GLY A 55 -2.39 -19.14 4.48
CA GLY A 55 -2.34 -19.16 5.95
C GLY A 55 -1.53 -17.99 6.55
N PRO A 56 -1.64 -17.74 7.86
CA PRO A 56 -0.93 -16.64 8.53
C PRO A 56 0.59 -16.73 8.44
N SER A 57 1.11 -17.94 8.27
CA SER A 57 2.54 -18.20 8.10
C SER A 57 3.10 -17.78 6.74
N GLY A 58 2.23 -17.52 5.75
CA GLY A 58 2.61 -17.32 4.36
C GLY A 58 3.30 -18.54 3.73
N ARG A 59 3.22 -19.71 4.39
CA ARG A 59 3.84 -20.96 3.95
C ARG A 59 2.80 -21.90 3.35
N CYS A 60 3.23 -22.68 2.36
CA CYS A 60 2.44 -23.78 1.85
C CYS A 60 2.26 -24.86 2.94
N VAL A 61 1.02 -25.31 3.15
CA VAL A 61 0.66 -26.35 4.11
C VAL A 61 1.32 -27.69 3.76
N GLU A 62 1.54 -27.95 2.47
CA GLU A 62 2.12 -29.22 2.00
C GLU A 62 3.65 -29.23 2.10
N CYS A 63 4.32 -28.26 1.48
CA CYS A 63 5.79 -28.29 1.33
C CYS A 63 6.54 -27.30 2.23
N GLY A 64 5.84 -26.48 3.02
CA GLY A 64 6.45 -25.53 3.96
C GLY A 64 7.17 -24.33 3.35
N VAL A 65 7.32 -24.27 2.02
CA VAL A 65 7.91 -23.12 1.31
C VAL A 65 7.09 -21.87 1.56
N ARG A 66 7.76 -20.75 1.81
CA ARG A 66 7.13 -19.44 1.94
C ARG A 66 6.80 -18.91 0.55
N VAL A 67 5.52 -18.61 0.32
CA VAL A 67 5.00 -18.08 -0.94
C VAL A 67 4.37 -16.70 -0.75
N GLY A 68 3.82 -16.42 0.43
CA GLY A 68 3.22 -15.14 0.78
C GLY A 68 4.08 -14.30 1.73
N ALA A 69 3.46 -13.24 2.28
CA ALA A 69 4.08 -12.36 3.27
C ALA A 69 4.64 -13.12 4.48
N PRO A 70 5.70 -12.62 5.13
CA PRO A 70 6.19 -13.18 6.39
C PRO A 70 5.11 -13.22 7.48
N LEU A 71 5.26 -14.16 8.42
CA LEU A 71 4.30 -14.44 9.49
C LEU A 71 3.84 -13.16 10.22
N TYR A 72 2.53 -12.94 10.26
CA TYR A 72 1.86 -11.82 10.95
C TYR A 72 2.16 -10.40 10.44
N THR A 73 2.94 -10.24 9.37
CA THR A 73 3.33 -8.91 8.89
C THR A 73 2.21 -8.19 8.15
N ALA A 74 1.44 -8.90 7.31
CA ALA A 74 0.31 -8.33 6.58
C ALA A 74 -0.83 -7.93 7.54
N GLU A 75 -1.00 -8.70 8.62
CA GLU A 75 -1.97 -8.48 9.69
C GLU A 75 -1.60 -7.25 10.49
N ALA A 76 -0.33 -7.14 10.91
CA ALA A 76 0.17 -5.96 11.60
C ALA A 76 0.02 -4.70 10.72
N ALA A 77 0.38 -4.78 9.44
CA ALA A 77 0.22 -3.68 8.50
C ALA A 77 -1.25 -3.27 8.35
N MET A 78 -2.17 -4.23 8.20
CA MET A 78 -3.60 -3.96 8.10
C MET A 78 -4.17 -3.37 9.40
N LEU A 79 -3.75 -3.88 10.57
CA LEU A 79 -4.16 -3.35 11.86
C LEU A 79 -3.70 -1.90 12.05
N LEU A 80 -2.44 -1.59 11.72
CA LEU A 80 -1.92 -0.22 11.75
C LEU A 80 -2.62 0.68 10.72
N GLY A 81 -2.95 0.13 9.55
CA GLY A 81 -3.75 0.74 8.49
C GLY A 81 -5.15 1.14 8.98
N VAL A 82 -5.84 0.23 9.67
CA VAL A 82 -7.17 0.49 10.19
C VAL A 82 -7.12 1.45 11.39
N ALA A 83 -6.16 1.27 12.30
CA ALA A 83 -5.99 2.11 13.47
C ALA A 83 -5.69 3.56 13.10
N GLY A 84 -4.82 3.78 12.12
CA GLY A 84 -4.54 5.14 11.64
C GLY A 84 -5.75 5.78 10.97
N LEU A 85 -6.44 5.08 10.08
CA LEU A 85 -7.69 5.60 9.49
C LEU A 85 -8.73 5.94 10.55
N ALA A 86 -8.85 5.15 11.62
CA ALA A 86 -9.78 5.44 12.72
C ALA A 86 -9.48 6.74 13.47
N VAL A 87 -8.20 7.14 13.57
CA VAL A 87 -7.80 8.39 14.26
C VAL A 87 -7.63 9.59 13.32
N SER A 88 -7.68 9.37 12.00
CA SER A 88 -7.50 10.41 10.98
C SER A 88 -8.61 11.46 10.94
N GLY A 89 -9.79 11.15 11.51
CA GLY A 89 -10.99 11.99 11.41
C GLY A 89 -11.69 11.94 10.04
N LEU A 90 -11.25 11.07 9.13
CA LEU A 90 -11.92 10.85 7.84
C LEU A 90 -13.30 10.22 8.03
N GLY A 91 -14.27 10.70 7.27
CA GLY A 91 -15.65 10.18 7.28
C GLY A 91 -16.22 10.00 5.87
N GLY A 92 -17.35 9.31 5.79
CA GLY A 92 -18.10 9.12 4.54
C GLY A 92 -17.26 8.48 3.44
N ILE A 93 -17.42 9.00 2.22
CA ILE A 93 -16.76 8.45 1.02
C ILE A 93 -15.23 8.57 1.06
N ALA A 94 -14.71 9.60 1.75
CA ALA A 94 -13.26 9.78 1.89
C ALA A 94 -12.66 8.63 2.69
N LEU A 95 -13.30 8.21 3.79
CA LEU A 95 -12.85 7.06 4.58
C LEU A 95 -12.82 5.78 3.72
N THR A 96 -13.85 5.54 2.91
CA THR A 96 -13.90 4.38 2.00
C THR A 96 -12.78 4.43 0.95
N ALA A 97 -12.52 5.61 0.37
CA ALA A 97 -11.45 5.79 -0.59
C ALA A 97 -10.07 5.55 0.04
N TYR A 98 -9.80 6.13 1.21
CA TYR A 98 -8.54 5.91 1.91
C TYR A 98 -8.39 4.48 2.44
N ALA A 99 -9.48 3.78 2.79
CA ALA A 99 -9.44 2.36 3.13
C ALA A 99 -9.06 1.47 1.94
N TRP A 100 -9.65 1.73 0.76
CA TRP A 100 -9.26 1.08 -0.50
C TRP A 100 -7.79 1.34 -0.84
N TRP A 101 -7.37 2.60 -0.75
CA TRP A 101 -6.00 3.01 -1.00
C TRP A 101 -5.02 2.35 -0.03
N THR A 102 -5.33 2.32 1.27
CA THR A 102 -4.49 1.69 2.29
C THR A 102 -4.33 0.19 2.02
N ALA A 103 -5.42 -0.52 1.73
CA ALA A 103 -5.35 -1.95 1.43
C ALA A 103 -4.48 -2.25 0.19
N THR A 104 -4.65 -1.47 -0.88
CA THR A 104 -3.87 -1.64 -2.11
C THR A 104 -2.39 -1.26 -1.92
N MET A 105 -2.10 -0.20 -1.17
CA MET A 105 -0.72 0.18 -0.82
C MET A 105 -0.02 -0.89 0.02
N ILE A 106 -0.72 -1.55 0.95
CA ILE A 106 -0.13 -2.66 1.72
C ILE A 106 0.30 -3.78 0.78
N VAL A 107 -0.55 -4.21 -0.17
CA VAL A 107 -0.16 -5.23 -1.16
C VAL A 107 1.06 -4.80 -1.95
N LEU A 108 1.07 -3.57 -2.46
CA LEU A 108 2.17 -3.02 -3.23
C LEU A 108 3.48 -2.98 -2.43
N ALA A 109 3.45 -2.59 -1.16
CA ALA A 109 4.64 -2.57 -0.29
C ALA A 109 5.23 -3.98 -0.10
N PHE A 110 4.39 -5.00 0.12
CA PHE A 110 4.86 -6.38 0.27
C PHE A 110 5.41 -6.96 -1.04
N VAL A 111 4.77 -6.65 -2.17
CA VAL A 111 5.25 -7.09 -3.49
C VAL A 111 6.58 -6.40 -3.82
N ASP A 112 6.67 -5.08 -3.63
CA ASP A 112 7.89 -4.32 -3.87
C ASP A 112 9.06 -4.81 -3.00
N ALA A 113 8.82 -5.06 -1.71
CA ALA A 113 9.84 -5.59 -0.81
C ALA A 113 10.31 -7.01 -1.20
N ALA A 114 9.46 -7.80 -1.88
CA ALA A 114 9.77 -9.18 -2.24
C ALA A 114 10.44 -9.31 -3.61
N VAL A 115 10.02 -8.53 -4.61
CA VAL A 115 10.50 -8.66 -6.00
C VAL A 115 11.14 -7.39 -6.58
N MET A 116 11.19 -6.29 -5.81
CA MET A 116 11.73 -4.97 -6.23
C MET A 116 11.17 -4.49 -7.58
N ARG A 117 9.92 -4.87 -7.86
CA ARG A 117 9.19 -4.58 -9.10
C ARG A 117 7.72 -4.43 -8.78
N LEU A 118 7.08 -3.47 -9.44
CA LEU A 118 5.74 -3.05 -9.07
C LEU A 118 4.73 -3.39 -10.18
N PRO A 119 3.73 -4.24 -9.90
CA PRO A 119 2.77 -4.65 -10.91
C PRO A 119 1.89 -3.46 -11.33
N HIS A 120 2.07 -2.97 -12.56
CA HIS A 120 1.35 -1.82 -13.13
C HIS A 120 -0.18 -1.94 -13.07
N ARG A 121 -0.70 -3.17 -13.05
CA ARG A 121 -2.14 -3.41 -12.94
C ARG A 121 -2.69 -3.07 -11.56
N ILE A 122 -1.93 -3.33 -10.49
CA ILE A 122 -2.35 -3.02 -9.12
C ILE A 122 -2.28 -1.51 -8.86
N THR A 123 -1.25 -0.83 -9.37
CA THR A 123 -1.15 0.63 -9.23
C THR A 123 -2.26 1.35 -9.99
N ALA A 124 -2.62 0.85 -11.17
CA ALA A 124 -3.75 1.36 -11.94
C ALA A 124 -5.09 1.15 -11.21
N THR A 125 -5.37 -0.05 -10.67
CA THR A 125 -6.61 -0.31 -9.92
C THR A 125 -6.66 0.45 -8.60
N ALA A 126 -5.53 0.64 -7.92
CA ALA A 126 -5.43 1.48 -6.73
C ALA A 126 -5.83 2.92 -7.05
N THR A 127 -5.24 3.51 -8.09
CA THR A 127 -5.50 4.90 -8.52
C THR A 127 -6.94 5.06 -8.98
N ALA A 128 -7.42 4.17 -9.86
CA ALA A 128 -8.77 4.24 -10.43
C ALA A 128 -9.85 4.05 -9.36
N GLY A 129 -9.67 3.10 -8.43
CA GLY A 129 -10.60 2.90 -7.33
C GLY A 129 -10.63 4.09 -6.36
N PHE A 130 -9.46 4.65 -6.02
CA PHE A 130 -9.37 5.83 -5.15
C PHE A 130 -10.07 7.05 -5.77
N LEU A 131 -9.69 7.41 -7.00
CA LEU A 131 -10.30 8.55 -7.69
C LEU A 131 -11.79 8.29 -7.97
N GLY A 132 -12.16 7.10 -8.41
CA GLY A 132 -13.55 6.72 -8.69
C GLY A 132 -14.44 6.84 -7.46
N LEU A 133 -13.97 6.41 -6.28
CA LEU A 133 -14.71 6.60 -5.03
C LEU A 133 -14.85 8.09 -4.69
N LEU A 134 -13.79 8.86 -4.84
CA LEU A 134 -13.82 10.30 -4.58
C LEU A 134 -14.65 11.10 -5.60
N ALA A 135 -14.97 10.52 -6.75
CA ALA A 135 -15.83 11.15 -7.77
C ALA A 135 -17.28 11.24 -7.31
N LEU A 136 -17.67 10.41 -6.34
CA LEU A 136 -19.02 10.35 -5.82
C LEU A 136 -19.35 11.49 -4.85
N GLY A 137 -18.41 12.38 -4.53
CA GLY A 137 -18.68 13.51 -3.63
C GLY A 137 -17.56 14.52 -3.42
N GLY A 138 -16.51 14.51 -4.23
CA GLY A 138 -15.34 15.36 -4.06
C GLY A 138 -15.46 16.77 -4.66
N PRO A 139 -14.86 17.79 -4.04
CA PRO A 139 -14.84 19.15 -4.61
C PRO A 139 -13.99 19.21 -5.88
N ALA A 140 -14.44 19.95 -6.90
CA ALA A 140 -13.77 20.03 -8.21
C ALA A 140 -12.31 20.49 -8.12
N GLY A 141 -11.97 21.36 -7.18
CA GLY A 141 -10.58 21.82 -6.96
C GLY A 141 -9.63 20.73 -6.43
N ALA A 142 -10.15 19.67 -5.80
CA ALA A 142 -9.33 18.53 -5.35
C ALA A 142 -8.92 17.61 -6.49
N TRP A 143 -9.76 17.50 -7.53
CA TRP A 143 -9.48 16.72 -8.72
C TRP A 143 -8.27 17.24 -9.50
N ALA A 144 -8.28 18.53 -9.82
CA ALA A 144 -7.18 19.15 -10.54
C ALA A 144 -5.85 18.98 -9.77
N ARG A 145 -5.87 19.13 -8.44
CA ARG A 145 -4.69 18.95 -7.59
C ARG A 145 -4.23 17.49 -7.54
N ALA A 146 -5.12 16.53 -7.35
CA ALA A 146 -4.77 15.12 -7.30
C ALA A 146 -4.17 14.63 -8.63
N VAL A 147 -4.76 15.04 -9.76
CA VAL A 147 -4.26 14.71 -11.10
C VAL A 147 -2.92 15.40 -11.35
N ALA A 148 -2.81 16.70 -11.07
CA ALA A 148 -1.56 17.43 -11.24
C ALA A 148 -0.43 16.88 -10.36
N ALA A 149 -0.71 16.57 -9.10
CA ALA A 149 0.24 15.94 -8.19
C ALA A 149 0.69 14.57 -8.71
N GLY A 150 -0.25 13.75 -9.18
CA GLY A 150 0.02 12.45 -9.83
C GLY A 150 0.98 12.58 -11.01
N LEU A 151 0.71 13.50 -11.93
CA LEU A 151 1.55 13.75 -13.10
C LEU A 151 2.92 14.29 -12.73
N LEU A 152 2.99 15.30 -11.85
CA LEU A 152 4.25 15.91 -11.44
C LEU A 152 5.15 14.89 -10.75
N LEU A 153 4.59 14.08 -9.85
CA LEU A 153 5.40 13.09 -9.14
C LEU A 153 5.82 11.94 -10.07
N ALA A 154 4.97 11.49 -10.98
CA ALA A 154 5.36 10.53 -12.00
C ALA A 154 6.51 11.04 -12.88
N VAL A 155 6.44 12.29 -13.35
CA VAL A 155 7.54 12.91 -14.13
C VAL A 155 8.81 12.99 -13.30
N PHE A 156 8.71 13.44 -12.04
CA PHE A 156 9.86 13.51 -11.12
C PHE A 156 10.55 12.16 -10.95
N PHE A 157 9.78 11.10 -10.65
CA PHE A 157 10.34 9.75 -10.52
C PHE A 157 10.85 9.18 -11.85
N ALA A 158 10.22 9.52 -12.99
CA ALA A 158 10.71 9.10 -14.31
C ALA A 158 12.07 9.72 -14.64
N VAL A 159 12.25 11.01 -14.33
CA VAL A 159 13.55 11.69 -14.47
C VAL A 159 14.59 11.05 -13.54
N LEU A 160 14.23 10.77 -12.30
CA LEU A 160 15.13 10.09 -11.36
C LEU A 160 15.49 8.67 -11.85
N ALA A 161 14.52 7.93 -12.39
CA ALA A 161 14.73 6.61 -12.96
C ALA A 161 15.73 6.65 -14.11
N ALA A 162 15.53 7.57 -15.07
CA ALA A 162 16.44 7.79 -16.19
C ALA A 162 17.85 8.19 -15.74
N ALA A 163 17.97 9.03 -14.69
CA ALA A 163 19.25 9.47 -14.16
C ALA A 163 19.99 8.39 -13.34
N SER A 164 19.25 7.46 -12.72
CA SER A 164 19.77 6.51 -11.73
C SER A 164 20.66 5.38 -12.28
N ARG A 165 20.88 5.32 -13.62
CA ARG A 165 21.65 4.26 -14.31
C ARG A 165 21.20 2.84 -13.94
N GLY A 166 19.89 2.63 -13.78
CA GLY A 166 19.30 1.32 -13.47
C GLY A 166 19.20 0.99 -11.99
N GLN A 167 19.51 1.93 -11.08
CA GLN A 167 19.30 1.74 -9.64
C GLN A 167 17.84 1.91 -9.21
N LEU A 168 17.07 2.73 -9.93
CA LEU A 168 15.65 2.97 -9.68
C LEU A 168 14.80 2.31 -10.77
N GLY A 169 13.85 1.49 -10.34
CA GLY A 169 12.97 0.76 -11.25
C GLY A 169 11.83 1.63 -11.77
N TRP A 170 11.34 1.32 -12.97
CA TRP A 170 10.11 1.92 -13.51
C TRP A 170 8.88 1.66 -12.63
N GLY A 171 8.95 0.69 -11.71
CA GLY A 171 7.92 0.44 -10.70
C GLY A 171 7.64 1.67 -9.83
N ASP A 172 8.69 2.35 -9.34
CA ASP A 172 8.56 3.53 -8.47
C ASP A 172 7.84 4.70 -9.15
N VAL A 173 8.05 4.85 -10.46
CA VAL A 173 7.34 5.84 -11.28
C VAL A 173 5.83 5.61 -11.26
N THR A 174 5.41 4.34 -11.33
CA THR A 174 3.99 4.01 -11.31
C THR A 174 3.38 4.01 -9.92
N LEU A 175 4.19 3.86 -8.85
CA LEU A 175 3.75 4.06 -7.47
C LEU A 175 3.49 5.53 -7.15
N ALA A 176 4.26 6.43 -7.76
CA ALA A 176 4.14 7.86 -7.55
C ALA A 176 2.73 8.40 -7.81
N VAL A 177 2.04 7.84 -8.82
CA VAL A 177 0.70 8.27 -9.22
C VAL A 177 -0.34 8.06 -8.11
N PRO A 178 -0.61 6.83 -7.61
CA PRO A 178 -1.57 6.63 -6.54
C PRO A 178 -1.16 7.33 -5.23
N LEU A 179 0.15 7.44 -4.95
CA LEU A 179 0.65 8.16 -3.78
C LEU A 179 0.29 9.65 -3.84
N ALA A 180 0.66 10.30 -4.94
CA ALA A 180 0.42 11.72 -5.12
C ALA A 180 -1.06 12.05 -5.32
N ALA A 181 -1.86 11.14 -5.89
CA ALA A 181 -3.31 11.31 -5.94
C ALA A 181 -3.92 11.38 -4.53
N ALA A 182 -3.51 10.47 -3.64
CA ALA A 182 -4.00 10.43 -2.27
C ALA A 182 -3.52 11.60 -1.40
N LEU A 183 -2.29 12.06 -1.59
CA LEU A 183 -1.74 13.22 -0.87
C LEU A 183 -2.19 14.55 -1.47
N GLY A 184 -2.33 14.63 -2.79
CA GLY A 184 -2.72 15.83 -3.52
C GLY A 184 -4.21 16.15 -3.40
N TRP A 185 -5.02 15.16 -3.01
CA TRP A 185 -6.44 15.35 -2.71
C TRP A 185 -6.68 16.36 -1.56
N PRO A 186 -6.07 16.21 -0.36
CA PRO A 186 -6.22 17.18 0.71
C PRO A 186 -5.46 18.47 0.45
N SER A 187 -4.15 18.42 0.13
CA SER A 187 -3.34 19.64 -0.04
C SER A 187 -2.02 19.39 -0.78
N TRP A 188 -1.43 20.45 -1.35
CA TRP A 188 -0.06 20.38 -1.88
C TRP A 188 0.98 20.15 -0.77
N THR A 189 0.76 20.71 0.42
CA THR A 189 1.63 20.52 1.59
C THR A 189 1.77 19.04 1.94
N ALA A 190 0.69 18.26 1.86
CA ALA A 190 0.73 16.82 2.08
C ALA A 190 1.59 16.10 1.03
N VAL A 191 1.56 16.53 -0.24
CA VAL A 191 2.43 15.98 -1.30
C VAL A 191 3.90 16.22 -0.96
N TYR A 192 4.27 17.47 -0.65
CA TYR A 192 5.65 17.81 -0.31
C TYR A 192 6.13 17.08 0.93
N ALA A 193 5.32 17.05 1.99
CA ALA A 193 5.64 16.36 3.23
C ALA A 193 5.84 14.86 3.01
N GLY A 194 4.94 14.20 2.28
CA GLY A 194 5.04 12.76 2.00
C GLY A 194 6.27 12.41 1.19
N VAL A 195 6.58 13.20 0.16
CA VAL A 195 7.78 12.97 -0.69
C VAL A 195 9.07 13.21 0.09
N LEU A 196 9.16 14.30 0.85
CA LEU A 196 10.34 14.60 1.67
C LEU A 196 10.55 13.55 2.76
N LEU A 197 9.50 13.15 3.46
CA LEU A 197 9.59 12.10 4.48
C LEU A 197 9.96 10.75 3.87
N GLY A 198 9.36 10.38 2.74
CA GLY A 198 9.63 9.09 2.09
C GLY A 198 11.05 8.99 1.53
N LEU A 199 11.48 9.99 0.76
CA LEU A 199 12.84 10.03 0.22
C LEU A 199 13.88 10.22 1.33
N GLY A 200 13.59 11.07 2.32
CA GLY A 200 14.48 11.31 3.45
C GLY A 200 14.70 10.07 4.30
N THR A 201 13.63 9.36 4.66
CA THR A 201 13.75 8.10 5.42
C THR A 201 14.47 7.02 4.62
N ALA A 202 14.16 6.86 3.33
CA ALA A 202 14.88 5.93 2.46
C ALA A 202 16.37 6.26 2.36
N ALA A 203 16.73 7.52 2.18
CA ALA A 203 18.11 7.98 2.11
C ALA A 203 18.86 7.73 3.42
N ILE A 204 18.27 8.08 4.58
CA ILE A 204 18.86 7.84 5.90
C ILE A 204 19.07 6.34 6.12
N THR A 205 18.09 5.50 5.80
CA THR A 205 18.22 4.05 5.94
C THR A 205 19.30 3.49 5.02
N ALA A 206 19.36 3.92 3.76
CA ALA A 206 20.38 3.49 2.80
C ALA A 206 21.80 3.88 3.27
N ILE A 207 21.97 5.13 3.74
CA ILE A 207 23.25 5.63 4.28
C ILE A 207 23.66 4.84 5.51
N THR A 208 22.73 4.58 6.43
CA THR A 208 22.99 3.85 7.67
C THR A 208 23.37 2.39 7.40
N LEU A 209 22.66 1.70 6.49
CA LEU A 209 22.99 0.33 6.13
C LEU A 209 24.34 0.24 5.42
N ARG A 210 24.68 1.24 4.61
CA ARG A 210 25.97 1.32 3.92
C ARG A 210 27.11 1.62 4.89
N SER A 211 26.91 2.50 5.87
CA SER A 211 27.93 2.80 6.90
C SER A 211 28.19 1.61 7.81
N LEU A 212 27.17 0.78 8.06
CA LEU A 212 27.28 -0.48 8.80
C LEU A 212 27.88 -1.64 7.98
N GLY A 213 28.24 -1.43 6.71
CA GLY A 213 28.76 -2.47 5.82
C GLY A 213 27.74 -3.55 5.46
N ARG A 214 26.45 -3.30 5.71
CA ARG A 214 25.35 -4.25 5.48
C ARG A 214 24.73 -4.16 4.09
N LEU A 215 25.17 -3.19 3.28
CA LEU A 215 24.70 -3.01 1.91
C LEU A 215 25.91 -2.97 0.98
N ALA A 216 25.99 -3.93 0.06
CA ALA A 216 27.05 -3.94 -0.93
C ALA A 216 26.91 -2.76 -1.90
N PRO A 217 28.02 -2.20 -2.41
CA PRO A 217 27.97 -1.18 -3.44
C PRO A 217 27.17 -1.69 -4.66
N GLY A 218 26.13 -0.96 -5.06
CA GLY A 218 25.28 -1.32 -6.20
C GLY A 218 24.04 -2.15 -5.88
N THR A 219 23.79 -2.50 -4.61
CA THR A 219 22.52 -3.12 -4.21
C THR A 219 21.41 -2.06 -4.10
N SER A 220 20.33 -2.25 -4.84
CA SER A 220 19.13 -1.41 -4.80
C SER A 220 18.31 -1.69 -3.53
N LEU A 221 17.87 -0.63 -2.85
CA LEU A 221 16.95 -0.71 -1.71
C LEU A 221 15.51 -0.58 -2.24
N PRO A 222 14.53 -1.39 -1.79
CA PRO A 222 13.13 -1.20 -2.17
C PRO A 222 12.63 0.15 -1.64
N LEU A 223 12.37 1.09 -2.55
CA LEU A 223 11.96 2.45 -2.21
C LEU A 223 10.46 2.53 -1.87
N GLY A 224 9.65 1.65 -2.46
CA GLY A 224 8.20 1.63 -2.33
C GLY A 224 7.70 1.61 -0.89
N PRO A 225 8.17 0.69 -0.02
CA PRO A 225 7.75 0.64 1.39
C PRO A 225 7.99 1.95 2.15
N PHE A 226 9.10 2.66 1.90
CA PHE A 226 9.39 3.94 2.57
C PHE A 226 8.43 5.04 2.11
N LEU A 227 8.21 5.14 0.79
CA LEU A 227 7.28 6.11 0.21
C LEU A 227 5.84 5.85 0.67
N ILE A 228 5.40 4.60 0.69
CA ILE A 228 4.07 4.20 1.14
C ILE A 228 3.88 4.53 2.61
N THR A 229 4.86 4.19 3.45
CA THR A 229 4.78 4.47 4.89
C THR A 229 4.71 5.97 5.16
N ALA A 230 5.54 6.76 4.48
CA ALA A 230 5.54 8.21 4.61
C ALA A 230 4.24 8.88 4.08
N ALA A 231 3.70 8.39 2.96
CA ALA A 231 2.43 8.90 2.45
C ALA A 231 1.27 8.56 3.40
N TYR A 232 1.25 7.35 3.94
CA TYR A 232 0.23 6.94 4.89
C TYR A 232 0.30 7.74 6.20
N THR A 233 1.49 7.98 6.74
CA THR A 233 1.63 8.81 7.96
C THR A 233 1.12 10.22 7.74
N VAL A 234 1.40 10.83 6.58
CA VAL A 234 0.90 12.18 6.24
C VAL A 234 -0.61 12.18 5.99
N ALA A 235 -1.14 11.16 5.33
CA ALA A 235 -2.58 11.06 5.02
C ALA A 235 -3.44 10.88 6.28
N VAL A 236 -2.92 10.15 7.28
CA VAL A 236 -3.59 9.93 8.56
C VAL A 236 -3.34 11.07 9.55
N TRP A 237 -2.26 11.83 9.37
CA TRP A 237 -1.95 12.94 10.25
C TRP A 237 -3.12 13.93 10.32
N PRO A 238 -3.62 14.29 11.52
CA PRO A 238 -4.69 15.26 11.66
C PRO A 238 -4.29 16.58 11.00
N GLN A 239 -4.89 16.88 9.86
CA GLN A 239 -4.64 18.14 9.15
C GLN A 239 -5.47 19.23 9.83
N PRO A 240 -4.88 20.39 10.18
CA PRO A 240 -5.59 21.47 10.85
C PRO A 240 -6.48 22.26 9.88
N HIS A 241 -7.47 21.64 9.24
CA HIS A 241 -8.31 22.31 8.24
C HIS A 241 -9.80 21.92 8.27
N THR A 242 -10.53 22.33 9.31
CA THR A 242 -12.00 22.57 9.25
C THR A 242 -12.45 23.52 10.37
N ALA A 243 -11.93 24.75 10.39
CA ALA A 243 -12.45 25.83 11.25
C ALA A 243 -12.97 27.06 10.49
N MET A 244 -13.15 26.98 9.16
CA MET A 244 -13.54 28.15 8.34
C MET A 244 -14.89 28.06 7.63
N ASN A 245 -15.73 27.06 7.90
CA ASN A 245 -17.05 26.93 7.23
C ASN A 245 -18.27 27.26 8.11
N HIS A 246 -18.08 27.86 9.30
CA HIS A 246 -19.21 28.35 10.12
C HIS A 246 -19.48 29.87 10.01
N GLY A 247 -18.66 30.63 9.28
CA GLY A 247 -18.78 32.09 9.21
C GLY A 247 -19.80 32.64 8.19
N GLU A 248 -20.19 31.86 7.18
CA GLU A 248 -21.02 32.36 6.07
C GLU A 248 -22.52 32.10 6.23
N ARG A 249 -22.95 31.37 7.28
CA ARG A 249 -24.38 31.09 7.52
C ARG A 249 -25.10 32.19 8.33
N ASN A 250 -24.42 33.28 8.70
CA ASN A 250 -24.99 34.35 9.53
C ASN A 250 -24.98 35.73 8.85
N ARG A 251 -24.97 35.76 7.52
CA ARG A 251 -25.23 36.96 6.72
C ARG A 251 -26.32 36.68 5.70
N SER A 252 -27.55 36.61 6.18
CA SER A 252 -28.78 36.72 5.38
C SER A 252 -29.86 37.32 6.25
#